data_AF-A0AAW7SHQ1-F1
#
_entry.id   AF-A0AAW7SHQ1-F1
#
_cell.length_a   1.000
_cell.length_b   1.000
_cell.length_c   1.000
_cell.angle_alpha   90.00
_cell.angle_beta   90.00
_cell.angle_gamma   90.00
#
_symmetry.space_group_name_H-M   'P 1'
#
loop_
_entity.id
_entity.type
_entity.pdbx_description
1 polymer ?
#
loop_
_entity_poly.entity_id
_entity_poly.type
_entity_poly.pdbx_seq_one_letter_code
_entity_poly.pdbx_strand_id
1 'polypeptide(L)'
;MNANLGIVLHKSERESTLRRLPPETRTWGDEVVEVDAPDRYAFPGLDGVEFQIYPVTDFIRSQLPANERSARLEYAWMTGAALSSYAFWSKAHHDDAAFVPLELGLITLLRQLRVWAVLFAPEGERVGEVAAFSAEDTVRLLRRSVQSMAECPGFLALSE
;
A
#
# COMPACT_ATOMS: atom_id res chain seq x y z
N MET A 1 11.60 3.86 -2.69
CA MET A 1 11.65 2.59 -1.94
C MET A 1 11.46 1.49 -2.97
N ASN A 2 12.30 0.45 -2.96
CA ASN A 2 12.15 -0.68 -3.88
C ASN A 2 11.59 -1.87 -3.11
N ALA A 3 10.29 -1.85 -2.83
CA ALA A 3 9.57 -2.88 -2.10
C ALA A 3 8.16 -3.01 -2.67
N ASN A 4 7.59 -4.21 -2.65
CA ASN A 4 6.19 -4.41 -2.97
C ASN A 4 5.35 -4.06 -1.75
N LEU A 5 4.80 -2.85 -1.73
CA LEU A 5 3.90 -2.36 -0.69
C LEU A 5 2.52 -2.13 -1.30
N GLY A 6 1.47 -2.67 -0.70
CA GLY A 6 0.12 -2.45 -1.18
C GLY A 6 -0.95 -2.97 -0.23
N ILE A 7 -2.20 -2.69 -0.60
CA ILE A 7 -3.38 -2.99 0.22
C ILE A 7 -4.33 -3.86 -0.61
N VAL A 8 -4.70 -5.00 -0.08
CA VAL A 8 -5.81 -5.80 -0.58
C VAL A 8 -7.09 -5.26 0.04
N LEU A 9 -8.08 -4.98 -0.80
CA LEU A 9 -9.36 -4.40 -0.40
C LEU A 9 -10.47 -4.86 -1.35
N HIS A 10 -11.74 -4.67 -0.97
CA HIS A 10 -12.84 -4.96 -1.89
C HIS A 10 -12.89 -3.94 -3.01
N LYS A 11 -13.22 -4.40 -4.23
CA LYS A 11 -13.43 -3.50 -5.38
C LYS A 11 -14.40 -2.36 -5.09
N SER A 12 -15.51 -2.66 -4.41
CA SER A 12 -16.50 -1.64 -4.02
C SER A 12 -15.93 -0.59 -3.06
N GLU A 13 -15.01 -0.98 -2.18
CA GLU A 13 -14.38 -0.07 -1.24
C GLU A 13 -13.38 0.84 -1.96
N ARG A 14 -12.60 0.29 -2.91
CA ARG A 14 -11.76 1.10 -3.81
C ARG A 14 -12.56 2.22 -4.46
N GLU A 15 -13.70 1.87 -5.05
CA GLU A 15 -14.57 2.80 -5.78
C GLU A 15 -15.12 3.92 -4.89
N SER A 16 -15.32 3.62 -3.61
CA SER A 16 -15.83 4.57 -2.63
C SER A 16 -14.76 5.39 -1.91
N THR A 17 -13.53 4.89 -1.80
CA THR A 17 -12.46 5.51 -0.99
C THR A 17 -11.36 6.15 -1.84
N LEU A 18 -10.96 5.52 -2.95
CA LEU A 18 -9.88 6.00 -3.81
C LEU A 18 -10.43 6.82 -4.97
N ARG A 19 -9.81 7.99 -5.20
CA ARG A 19 -10.14 8.85 -6.34
C ARG A 19 -9.27 8.48 -7.53
N ARG A 20 -9.89 8.24 -8.68
CA ARG A 20 -9.16 8.06 -9.95
C ARG A 20 -8.46 9.36 -10.31
N LEU A 21 -7.17 9.28 -10.60
CA LEU A 21 -6.37 10.39 -11.08
C LEU A 21 -6.57 10.57 -12.59
N PRO A 22 -6.34 11.79 -13.12
CA PRO A 22 -6.31 11.98 -14.56
C PRO A 22 -5.21 11.11 -15.21
N PRO A 23 -5.38 10.76 -16.50
CA PRO A 23 -4.34 10.08 -17.27
C PRO A 23 -2.99 10.78 -17.13
N GLU A 24 -1.91 10.00 -17.11
CA GLU A 24 -0.57 10.59 -17.23
C GLU A 24 -0.43 11.17 -18.64
N THR A 25 0.13 12.37 -18.74
CA THR A 25 0.44 12.99 -20.03
C THR A 25 1.94 13.20 -20.15
N ARG A 26 2.47 13.06 -21.37
CA ARG A 26 3.86 13.36 -21.68
C ARG A 26 3.94 14.34 -22.84
N THR A 27 4.93 15.21 -22.76
CA THR A 27 5.21 16.18 -23.80
C THR A 27 6.33 15.67 -24.71
N TRP A 28 6.05 15.59 -26.01
CA TRP A 28 7.02 15.33 -27.07
C TRP A 28 7.09 16.54 -28.00
N GLY A 29 8.10 17.39 -27.82
CA GLY A 29 8.16 18.68 -28.52
C GLY A 29 7.03 19.59 -28.05
N ASP A 30 6.12 19.94 -28.96
CA ASP A 30 4.91 20.73 -28.67
C ASP A 30 3.65 19.84 -28.50
N GLU A 31 3.77 18.51 -28.68
CA GLU A 31 2.66 17.58 -28.59
C GLU A 31 2.49 17.06 -27.15
N VAL A 32 1.25 17.06 -26.64
CA VAL A 32 0.89 16.43 -25.36
C VAL A 32 0.15 15.14 -25.67
N VAL A 33 0.75 14.01 -25.27
CA VAL A 33 0.20 12.67 -25.51
C VAL A 33 -0.23 12.06 -24.18
N GLU A 34 -1.45 11.55 -24.12
CA GLU A 34 -1.90 10.70 -23.01
C GLU A 34 -1.17 9.36 -23.05
N VAL A 35 -0.56 9.00 -21.93
CA VAL A 35 0.11 7.71 -21.79
C VAL A 35 -0.97 6.66 -21.52
N ASP A 36 -1.03 5.65 -22.39
CA ASP A 36 -1.83 4.45 -22.15
C ASP A 36 -1.17 3.66 -21.01
N ALA A 37 -1.60 3.94 -19.79
CA ALA A 37 -1.04 3.46 -18.55
C ALA A 37 -2.16 2.89 -17.67
N PRO A 38 -1.83 1.95 -16.75
CA PRO A 38 -2.82 1.47 -15.80
C PRO A 38 -3.44 2.65 -15.03
N ASP A 39 -4.73 2.54 -14.74
CA ASP A 39 -5.44 3.54 -13.96
C ASP A 39 -4.73 3.81 -12.63
N ARG A 40 -4.52 5.10 -12.36
CA ARG A 40 -3.89 5.57 -11.13
C ARG A 40 -4.94 6.14 -10.21
N TYR A 41 -4.76 5.91 -8.92
CA TYR A 41 -5.68 6.36 -7.90
C TYR A 41 -4.93 7.07 -6.76
N ALA A 42 -5.62 7.91 -6.02
CA ALA A 42 -5.10 8.59 -4.84
C ALA A 42 -6.12 8.55 -3.70
N PHE A 43 -5.61 8.63 -2.48
CA PHE A 43 -6.43 8.78 -1.28
C PHE A 43 -6.20 10.16 -0.66
N PRO A 44 -7.27 10.94 -0.34
CA PRO A 44 -7.12 12.20 0.38
C PRO A 44 -6.42 12.02 1.73
N GLY A 45 -5.26 12.66 1.91
CA GLY A 45 -4.43 12.51 3.12
C GLY A 45 -3.23 11.58 2.97
N LEU A 46 -3.06 10.94 1.80
CA LEU A 46 -1.84 10.23 1.41
C LEU A 46 -1.13 10.97 0.27
N ASP A 47 -0.70 12.20 0.54
CA ASP A 47 -0.11 13.07 -0.47
C ASP A 47 1.20 12.49 -1.02
N GLY A 48 1.33 12.47 -2.35
CA GLY A 48 2.50 11.92 -3.04
C GLY A 48 2.59 10.39 -3.05
N VAL A 49 1.52 9.70 -2.64
CA VAL A 49 1.31 8.26 -2.85
C VAL A 49 0.24 8.06 -3.92
N GLU A 50 0.52 7.18 -4.87
CA GLU A 50 -0.43 6.76 -5.90
C GLU A 50 -0.67 5.26 -5.79
N PHE A 51 -1.87 4.82 -6.17
CA PHE A 51 -2.25 3.42 -6.18
C PHE A 51 -2.49 2.94 -7.61
N GLN A 52 -1.92 1.79 -7.95
CA GLN A 52 -2.19 1.05 -9.18
C GLN A 52 -2.91 -0.25 -8.84
N ILE A 53 -3.90 -0.63 -9.63
CA ILE A 53 -4.80 -1.73 -9.29
C ILE A 53 -4.43 -2.99 -10.05
N TYR A 54 -4.23 -4.08 -9.31
CA TYR A 54 -3.88 -5.40 -9.83
C TYR A 54 -4.84 -6.47 -9.32
N PRO A 55 -4.96 -7.61 -10.01
CA PRO A 55 -5.64 -8.77 -9.46
C PRO A 55 -4.89 -9.31 -8.24
N VAL A 56 -5.64 -9.77 -7.23
CA VAL A 56 -5.06 -10.46 -6.07
C VAL A 56 -4.61 -11.86 -6.49
N THR A 57 -3.34 -12.18 -6.24
CA THR A 57 -2.73 -13.47 -6.56
C THR A 57 -3.27 -14.59 -5.68
N ASP A 58 -3.15 -15.84 -6.16
CA ASP A 58 -3.53 -17.03 -5.39
C ASP A 58 -2.76 -17.15 -4.08
N PHE A 59 -1.49 -16.72 -4.08
CA PHE A 59 -0.67 -16.66 -2.88
C PHE A 59 -1.32 -15.80 -1.80
N ILE A 60 -1.63 -14.52 -2.09
CA ILE A 60 -2.26 -13.63 -1.11
C ILE A 60 -3.64 -14.18 -0.72
N ARG A 61 -4.46 -14.63 -1.68
CA ARG A 61 -5.78 -15.21 -1.40
C ARG A 61 -5.71 -16.39 -0.44
N SER A 62 -4.69 -17.24 -0.55
CA SER A 62 -4.52 -18.41 0.33
C SER A 62 -4.32 -18.05 1.81
N GLN A 63 -3.81 -16.83 2.08
CA GLN A 63 -3.55 -16.32 3.42
C GLN A 63 -4.76 -15.62 4.04
N LEU A 64 -5.76 -15.23 3.23
CA LEU A 64 -6.93 -14.51 3.72
C LEU A 64 -7.90 -15.44 4.48
N PRO A 65 -8.73 -14.88 5.38
CA PRO A 65 -9.84 -15.59 6.00
C PRO A 65 -10.76 -16.24 4.97
N ALA A 66 -11.32 -17.42 5.29
CA ALA A 66 -12.07 -18.24 4.34
C ALA A 66 -13.26 -17.50 3.69
N ASN A 67 -13.94 -16.63 4.44
CA ASN A 67 -15.03 -15.78 3.95
C ASN A 67 -14.60 -14.78 2.88
N GLU A 68 -13.32 -14.36 2.87
CA GLU A 68 -12.81 -13.36 1.94
C GLU A 68 -12.20 -13.96 0.67
N ARG A 69 -11.87 -15.25 0.66
CA ARG A 69 -11.17 -15.87 -0.49
C ARG A 69 -11.97 -15.80 -1.79
N SER A 70 -13.30 -15.90 -1.69
CA SER A 70 -14.23 -15.79 -2.83
C SER A 70 -14.68 -14.36 -3.13
N ALA A 71 -14.27 -13.38 -2.33
CA ALA A 71 -14.68 -11.99 -2.53
C ALA A 71 -13.99 -11.36 -3.76
N ARG A 72 -14.65 -10.33 -4.30
CA ARG A 72 -14.11 -9.49 -5.37
C ARG A 72 -13.08 -8.51 -4.80
N LEU A 73 -11.89 -9.05 -4.54
CA LEU A 73 -10.74 -8.32 -4.00
C LEU A 73 -9.83 -7.80 -5.12
N GLU A 74 -9.23 -6.66 -4.86
CA GLU A 74 -8.22 -6.01 -5.70
C GLU A 74 -6.96 -5.71 -4.87
N TYR A 75 -5.79 -5.75 -5.50
CA TYR A 75 -4.53 -5.35 -4.89
C TYR A 75 -4.18 -3.93 -5.35
N ALA A 76 -4.28 -2.97 -4.43
CA ALA A 76 -3.89 -1.59 -4.64
C ALA A 76 -2.39 -1.43 -4.30
N TRP A 77 -1.54 -1.58 -5.31
CA TRP A 77 -0.10 -1.40 -5.19
C TRP A 77 0.26 0.07 -5.01
N MET A 78 1.04 0.38 -3.97
CA MET A 78 1.44 1.74 -3.62
C MET A 78 2.72 2.12 -4.34
N THR A 79 2.68 3.29 -4.98
CA THR A 79 3.80 3.91 -5.68
C THR A 79 3.90 5.40 -5.30
N GLY A 80 4.86 6.12 -5.86
CA GLY A 80 5.00 7.57 -5.66
C GLY A 80 6.20 7.97 -4.81
N ALA A 81 6.58 9.25 -4.94
CA ALA A 81 7.80 9.78 -4.33
C ALA A 81 7.75 9.81 -2.79
N ALA A 82 6.55 9.95 -2.20
CA ALA A 82 6.39 10.00 -0.75
C ALA A 82 6.87 8.71 -0.05
N LEU A 83 6.77 7.54 -0.72
CA LEU A 83 7.28 6.27 -0.20
C LEU A 83 8.80 6.26 -0.08
N SER A 84 9.50 6.87 -1.04
CA SER A 84 10.96 7.02 -0.99
C SER A 84 11.38 7.99 0.10
N SER A 85 10.67 9.11 0.23
CA SER A 85 10.91 10.09 1.31
C SER A 85 10.67 9.47 2.68
N TYR A 86 9.62 8.66 2.83
CA TYR A 86 9.32 7.94 4.07
C TYR A 86 10.41 6.92 4.41
N ALA A 87 10.87 6.13 3.45
CA ALA A 87 11.95 5.18 3.67
C ALA A 87 13.30 5.84 4.00
N PHE A 88 13.55 7.05 3.50
CA PHE A 88 14.71 7.84 3.90
C PHE A 88 14.55 8.40 5.31
N TRP A 89 13.38 8.96 5.61
CA TRP A 89 13.05 9.51 6.93
C TRP A 89 13.14 8.46 8.04
N SER A 90 12.62 7.26 7.81
CA SER A 90 12.53 6.20 8.82
C SER A 90 13.91 5.77 9.33
N LYS A 91 14.95 5.77 8.48
CA LYS A 91 16.33 5.42 8.87
C LYS A 91 16.93 6.34 9.93
N ALA A 92 16.44 7.57 10.03
CA ALA A 92 16.97 8.59 10.94
C ALA A 92 16.14 8.73 12.24
N HIS A 93 15.01 8.03 12.36
CA HIS A 93 14.05 8.24 13.44
C HIS A 93 13.67 6.93 14.14
N HIS A 94 13.60 6.98 15.47
CA HIS A 94 13.30 5.85 16.33
C HIS A 94 11.82 5.46 16.31
N ASP A 95 11.54 4.21 16.70
CA ASP A 95 10.20 3.60 16.70
C ASP A 95 9.17 4.33 17.56
N ASP A 96 9.60 5.01 18.62
CA ASP A 96 8.72 5.72 19.55
C ASP A 96 8.26 7.10 19.05
N ALA A 97 8.68 7.51 17.84
CA ALA A 97 8.23 8.77 17.25
C ALA A 97 6.72 8.76 17.01
N ALA A 98 6.09 9.93 17.13
CA ALA A 98 4.69 10.12 16.74
C ALA A 98 4.46 9.73 15.27
N PHE A 99 3.20 9.41 14.92
CA PHE A 99 2.86 9.09 13.53
C PHE A 99 3.07 10.31 12.63
N VAL A 100 3.74 10.11 11.49
CA VAL A 100 3.96 11.15 10.48
C VAL A 100 2.76 11.24 9.52
N PRO A 101 2.65 12.31 8.69
CA PRO A 101 1.50 12.47 7.80
C PRO A 101 1.17 11.27 6.92
N LEU A 102 2.20 10.60 6.34
CA LEU A 102 1.99 9.39 5.54
C LEU A 102 1.37 8.25 6.35
N GLU A 103 1.85 8.06 7.58
CA GLU A 103 1.36 7.02 8.49
C GLU A 103 -0.06 7.30 8.96
N LEU A 104 -0.36 8.56 9.30
CA LEU A 104 -1.72 9.00 9.66
C LEU A 104 -2.69 8.82 8.49
N GLY A 105 -2.26 9.15 7.27
CA GLY A 105 -3.04 8.93 6.06
C GLY A 105 -3.34 7.45 5.82
N LEU A 106 -2.34 6.58 6.01
CA LEU A 106 -2.50 5.13 5.86
C LEU A 106 -3.43 4.56 6.94
N ILE A 107 -3.26 4.95 8.20
CA ILE A 107 -4.18 4.56 9.30
C ILE A 107 -5.61 5.00 8.97
N THR A 108 -5.78 6.23 8.46
CA THR A 108 -7.10 6.77 8.10
C THR A 108 -7.74 5.94 6.98
N LEU A 109 -6.98 5.58 5.95
CA LEU A 109 -7.44 4.71 4.87
C LEU A 109 -7.86 3.34 5.41
N LEU A 110 -6.99 2.66 6.18
CA LEU A 110 -7.26 1.32 6.71
C LEU A 110 -8.52 1.31 7.60
N ARG A 111 -8.77 2.36 8.38
CA ARG A 111 -9.98 2.48 9.22
C ARG A 111 -11.26 2.74 8.44
N GLN A 112 -11.17 3.24 7.20
CA GLN A 112 -12.34 3.41 6.32
C GLN A 112 -12.71 2.12 5.59
N LEU A 113 -11.78 1.16 5.53
CA LEU A 113 -11.99 -0.16 4.95
C LEU A 113 -12.58 -1.10 6.00
N ARG A 114 -13.57 -1.89 5.60
CA ARG A 114 -14.21 -2.90 6.43
C ARG A 114 -13.33 -4.14 6.57
N VAL A 115 -12.59 -4.49 5.51
CA VAL A 115 -11.61 -5.57 5.49
C VAL A 115 -10.41 -5.09 4.68
N TRP A 116 -9.21 -5.35 5.18
CA TRP A 116 -7.99 -5.06 4.45
C TRP A 116 -6.89 -6.08 4.74
N ALA A 117 -5.96 -6.21 3.80
CA ALA A 117 -4.67 -6.84 4.07
C ALA A 117 -3.54 -5.99 3.50
N VAL A 118 -2.57 -5.60 4.33
CA VAL A 118 -1.39 -4.83 3.90
C VAL A 118 -0.24 -5.78 3.63
N LEU A 119 0.21 -5.83 2.39
CA LEU A 119 1.41 -6.55 1.99
C LEU A 119 2.60 -5.59 2.01
N PHE A 120 3.70 -6.01 2.64
CA PHE A 120 5.01 -5.40 2.47
C PHE A 120 6.04 -6.50 2.20
N ALA A 121 6.65 -6.49 1.02
CA ALA A 121 7.72 -7.42 0.65
C ALA A 121 8.93 -6.65 0.08
N PRO A 122 10.04 -6.53 0.83
CA PRO A 122 11.21 -5.74 0.41
C PRO A 122 12.06 -6.41 -0.67
N GLU A 123 12.15 -7.75 -0.70
CA GLU A 123 12.85 -8.52 -1.75
C GLU A 123 12.05 -9.78 -2.16
N GLY A 124 11.37 -9.72 -3.31
CA GLY A 124 10.64 -10.86 -3.90
C GLY A 124 9.22 -11.10 -3.34
N GLU A 125 8.70 -12.32 -3.52
CA GLU A 125 7.34 -12.74 -3.09
C GLU A 125 7.30 -13.33 -1.67
N ARG A 126 8.41 -13.27 -0.92
CA ARG A 126 8.46 -13.88 0.41
C ARG A 126 7.77 -12.99 1.43
N VAL A 127 6.84 -13.61 2.17
CA VAL A 127 6.17 -13.02 3.33
C VAL A 127 6.57 -13.86 4.53
N GLY A 128 7.31 -13.25 5.47
CA GLY A 128 7.76 -13.91 6.69
C GLY A 128 6.67 -14.01 7.76
N GLU A 129 5.88 -12.95 7.92
CA GLU A 129 4.86 -12.86 8.96
C GLU A 129 3.47 -12.65 8.35
N VAL A 130 2.51 -13.46 8.78
CA VAL A 130 1.08 -13.29 8.45
C VAL A 130 0.30 -13.31 9.76
N ALA A 131 -0.29 -12.18 10.11
CA ALA A 131 -1.03 -12.05 11.37
C ALA A 131 -2.08 -10.94 11.28
N ALA A 132 -3.05 -10.97 12.19
CA ALA A 132 -4.04 -9.92 12.34
C ALA A 132 -3.45 -8.76 13.17
N PHE A 133 -3.72 -7.54 12.75
CA PHE A 133 -3.25 -6.32 13.40
C PHE A 133 -4.31 -5.21 13.35
N SER A 134 -4.23 -4.31 14.33
CA SER A 134 -4.83 -2.99 14.23
C SER A 134 -4.19 -2.17 13.10
N ALA A 135 -4.86 -1.10 12.64
CA ALA A 135 -4.30 -0.20 11.63
C ALA A 135 -3.00 0.45 12.13
N GLU A 136 -2.97 0.88 13.39
CA GLU A 136 -1.79 1.48 14.02
C GLU A 136 -0.63 0.51 14.13
N ASP A 137 -0.88 -0.73 14.56
CA ASP A 137 0.19 -1.71 14.73
C ASP A 137 0.72 -2.19 13.37
N THR A 138 -0.13 -2.26 12.35
CA THR A 138 0.31 -2.47 10.96
C THR A 138 1.26 -1.38 10.50
N VAL A 139 0.95 -0.12 10.79
CA VAL A 139 1.82 1.00 10.39
C VAL A 139 3.12 1.05 11.20
N ARG A 140 3.09 0.67 12.48
CA ARG A 140 4.33 0.48 13.28
C ARG A 140 5.18 -0.67 12.74
N LEU A 141 4.55 -1.77 12.34
CA LEU A 141 5.23 -2.89 11.69
C LEU A 141 5.85 -2.47 10.36
N LEU A 142 5.13 -1.69 9.55
CA LEU A 142 5.64 -1.11 8.31
C LEU A 142 6.86 -0.23 8.59
N ARG A 143 6.79 0.69 9.57
CA ARG A 143 7.92 1.55 9.94
C ARG A 143 9.19 0.75 10.23
N ARG A 144 9.10 -0.23 11.13
CA ARG A 144 10.21 -1.12 11.51
C ARG A 144 10.74 -1.91 10.31
N SER A 145 9.84 -2.42 9.48
CA SER A 145 10.17 -3.18 8.28
C SER A 145 10.90 -2.32 7.24
N VAL A 146 10.51 -1.06 7.11
CA VAL A 146 11.15 -0.09 6.21
C VAL A 146 12.52 0.35 6.74
N GLN A 147 12.66 0.54 8.05
CA GLN A 147 13.96 0.84 8.69
C GLN A 147 14.98 -0.26 8.44
N SER A 148 14.59 -1.52 8.61
CA SER A 148 15.45 -2.70 8.47
C SER A 148 15.18 -3.48 7.18
N MET A 149 14.93 -2.77 6.06
CA MET A 149 14.54 -3.37 4.78
C MET A 149 15.40 -4.56 4.33
N ALA A 150 16.72 -4.48 4.52
CA ALA A 150 17.65 -5.52 4.06
C ALA A 150 17.53 -6.84 4.84
N GLU A 151 17.02 -6.79 6.07
CA GLU A 151 16.86 -7.94 6.97
C GLU A 151 15.39 -8.32 7.16
N CYS A 152 14.47 -7.49 6.65
CA CYS A 152 13.04 -7.68 6.82
C CYS A 152 12.55 -8.81 5.90
N PRO A 153 11.93 -9.88 6.44
CA PRO A 153 11.41 -10.98 5.65
C PRO A 153 10.07 -10.66 4.94
N GLY A 154 9.57 -9.43 5.09
CA GLY A 154 8.24 -9.01 4.64
C GLY A 154 7.11 -9.53 5.53
N PHE A 155 5.93 -8.92 5.37
CA PHE A 155 4.73 -9.29 6.12
C PHE A 155 3.45 -9.13 5.28
N LEU A 156 2.41 -9.83 5.70
CA LEU A 156 1.02 -9.64 5.28
C LEU A 156 0.18 -9.41 6.55
N ALA A 157 -0.14 -8.16 6.82
CA ALA A 157 -0.96 -7.77 7.97
C ALA A 157 -2.43 -7.82 7.57
N LEU A 158 -3.25 -8.54 8.33
CA LEU A 158 -4.69 -8.66 8.11
C LEU A 158 -5.44 -7.74 9.09
N SER A 159 -6.57 -7.19 8.69
CA SER A 159 -7.45 -6.46 9.62
C SER A 159 -7.94 -7.38 10.74
N GLU A 160 -7.83 -6.92 11.99
CA GLU A 160 -8.44 -7.54 13.19
C GLU A 160 -9.98 -7.60 13.16
#